data_AF-A0A0M8PI35-F1
#
_entry.id   AF-A0A0M8PI35-F1
#
_cell.length_a   1.000
_cell.length_b   1.000
_cell.length_c   1.000
_cell.angle_alpha   90.00
_cell.angle_beta   90.00
_cell.angle_gamma   90.00
#
_symmetry.space_group_name_H-M   'P 1'
#
loop_
_entity.id
_entity.type
_entity.pdbx_description
1 polymer ?
#
loop_
_entity_poly.entity_id
_entity_poly.type
_entity_poly.pdbx_seq_one_letter_code
_entity_poly.pdbx_strand_id
1 'polypeptide(L)'
;MSDRLVPYRLWGCRPDRFDTEIEGEFAWTDHIVRTLGAAFDPAGAEIRRDVSLLPETHGVSVRADGLTLGILGDGDALRYGPVLRRVVAGGYLPTVPGRIWAADAGTYNDDPARSGRIIARVTVSLGAPARLVPRNDPPDVPYTLLPAGRTLQVTGEEQHFDLLHPYADPPGKYALLVTLHDADGALVEVRVDDRPCGYLGRRSSARLLPIVTHLSARGLRTAARAAVSGSRLAAEVTLSVTPADEIDERALDGPPVTVPRLAPGPVADPPDPVLPMHRYHGWGGQIVVQGDRLWILREGPVARALGPVPLTPKRIRLRDVRDVQFRPALPQTDGMLRIVTGNGDGAPSPTDPDTVVFHHPDRQRFQALADWLRHVAAVNAGPPP
;
A
#
# COMPACT_ATOMS: atom_id res chain seq x y z
N MET A 1 -12.40 4.68 26.31
CA MET A 1 -12.47 5.89 25.48
C MET A 1 -12.19 5.46 24.05
N SER A 2 -13.22 5.40 23.20
CA SER A 2 -13.05 5.00 21.81
C SER A 2 -12.42 6.17 21.07
N ASP A 3 -11.09 6.15 20.92
CA ASP A 3 -10.37 7.23 20.27
C ASP A 3 -10.75 7.22 18.79
N ARG A 4 -11.51 8.23 18.37
CA ARG A 4 -11.98 8.36 16.99
C ARG A 4 -10.81 8.88 16.17
N LEU A 5 -10.15 8.00 15.43
CA LEU A 5 -9.04 8.35 14.54
C LEU A 5 -9.42 9.55 13.64
N VAL A 6 -8.51 10.51 13.53
CA VAL A 6 -8.70 11.72 12.70
C VAL A 6 -8.29 11.42 11.25
N PRO A 7 -9.09 11.77 10.22
CA PRO A 7 -8.72 11.52 8.83
C PRO A 7 -7.36 12.12 8.45
N TYR A 8 -6.50 11.30 7.85
CA TYR A 8 -5.24 11.69 7.25
C TYR A 8 -5.23 11.27 5.78
N ARG A 9 -5.18 12.24 4.87
CA ARG A 9 -5.14 11.97 3.44
C ARG A 9 -3.74 11.58 3.02
N LEU A 10 -3.57 10.34 2.55
CA LEU A 10 -2.28 9.84 2.09
C LEU A 10 -1.80 10.62 0.87
N TRP A 11 -0.49 10.81 0.79
CA TRP A 11 0.15 11.58 -0.27
C TRP A 11 0.33 10.74 -1.53
N GLY A 12 0.52 11.39 -2.68
CA GLY A 12 0.75 10.70 -3.95
C GLY A 12 -0.47 9.99 -4.55
N CYS A 13 -1.59 9.92 -3.83
CA CYS A 13 -2.88 9.40 -4.31
C CYS A 13 -3.57 10.45 -5.18
N ARG A 14 -3.95 10.07 -6.41
CA ARG A 14 -4.53 10.95 -7.42
C ARG A 14 -6.03 10.67 -7.59
N PRO A 15 -6.92 11.67 -7.48
CA PRO A 15 -8.37 11.45 -7.51
C PRO A 15 -8.92 10.95 -8.85
N ASP A 16 -8.11 10.99 -9.91
CA ASP A 16 -8.43 10.55 -11.26
C ASP A 16 -7.79 9.19 -11.63
N ARG A 17 -6.96 8.61 -10.75
CA ARG A 17 -6.26 7.34 -10.99
C ARG A 17 -6.68 6.30 -9.96
N PHE A 18 -7.42 5.28 -10.40
CA PHE A 18 -7.87 4.14 -9.58
C PHE A 18 -7.29 2.83 -10.14
N ASP A 19 -6.06 2.52 -9.75
CA ASP A 19 -5.24 1.45 -10.31
C ASP A 19 -4.99 0.28 -9.36
N THR A 20 -5.40 0.40 -8.10
CA THR A 20 -5.36 -0.72 -7.14
C THR A 20 -6.75 -1.30 -6.98
N GLU A 21 -6.92 -2.56 -7.38
CA GLU A 21 -8.14 -3.33 -7.20
C GLU A 21 -8.19 -3.94 -5.79
N ILE A 22 -9.38 -3.90 -5.20
CA ILE A 22 -9.65 -4.49 -3.90
C ILE A 22 -10.05 -5.95 -4.11
N GLU A 23 -9.76 -6.80 -3.13
CA GLU A 23 -10.14 -8.21 -3.15
C GLU A 23 -11.24 -8.48 -2.11
N GLY A 24 -12.03 -9.53 -2.37
CA GLY A 24 -13.00 -10.05 -1.41
C GLY A 24 -14.31 -9.26 -1.33
N GLU A 25 -14.63 -8.40 -2.31
CA GLU A 25 -15.86 -7.58 -2.32
C GLU A 25 -17.13 -8.42 -2.27
N PHE A 26 -17.08 -9.66 -2.78
CA PHE A 26 -18.19 -10.61 -2.74
C PHE A 26 -18.66 -10.94 -1.31
N ALA A 27 -17.80 -10.76 -0.29
CA ALA A 27 -18.16 -10.96 1.10
C ALA A 27 -18.86 -9.75 1.73
N TRP A 28 -18.89 -8.61 1.03
CA TRP A 28 -19.32 -7.30 1.53
C TRP A 28 -20.32 -6.60 0.60
N THR A 29 -21.02 -7.34 -0.24
CA THR A 29 -21.97 -6.76 -1.22
C THR A 29 -23.05 -5.90 -0.56
N ASP A 30 -23.57 -6.32 0.59
CA ASP A 30 -24.56 -5.54 1.36
C ASP A 30 -23.99 -4.21 1.86
N HIS A 31 -22.72 -4.20 2.28
CA HIS A 31 -22.04 -2.98 2.69
C HIS A 31 -21.84 -2.03 1.50
N ILE A 32 -21.42 -2.58 0.35
CA ILE A 32 -21.19 -1.80 -0.87
C ILE A 32 -22.50 -1.17 -1.35
N VAL A 33 -23.61 -1.91 -1.40
CA VAL A 33 -24.92 -1.38 -1.77
C VAL A 33 -25.37 -0.30 -0.76
N ARG A 34 -25.14 -0.49 0.54
CA ARG A 34 -25.43 0.53 1.56
C ARG A 34 -24.59 1.79 1.38
N THR A 35 -23.33 1.67 0.97
CA THR A 35 -22.46 2.81 0.66
C THR A 35 -22.91 3.56 -0.59
N LEU A 36 -23.42 2.84 -1.61
CA LEU A 36 -24.08 3.46 -2.76
C LEU A 36 -25.38 4.18 -2.37
N GLY A 37 -26.13 3.60 -1.44
CA GLY A 37 -27.35 4.19 -0.90
C GLY A 37 -28.38 4.47 -2.00
N ALA A 38 -28.90 5.69 -2.05
CA ALA A 38 -29.87 6.10 -3.06
C ALA A 38 -29.31 6.15 -4.49
N ALA A 39 -27.99 6.07 -4.67
CA ALA A 39 -27.37 6.02 -5.99
C ALA A 39 -27.35 4.61 -6.60
N PHE A 40 -27.70 3.57 -5.84
CA PHE A 40 -27.70 2.21 -6.36
C PHE A 40 -28.76 2.02 -7.46
N ASP A 41 -28.32 1.49 -8.60
CA ASP A 41 -29.15 1.10 -9.73
C ASP A 41 -28.87 -0.38 -10.03
N PRO A 42 -29.89 -1.26 -10.11
CA PRO A 42 -29.71 -2.66 -10.50
C PRO A 42 -28.98 -2.84 -11.84
N ALA A 43 -29.10 -1.91 -12.79
CA ALA A 43 -28.39 -1.92 -14.07
C ALA A 43 -26.91 -1.48 -13.95
N GLY A 44 -26.50 -1.02 -12.77
CA GLY A 44 -25.13 -0.63 -12.46
C GLY A 44 -25.01 0.83 -12.03
N ALA A 45 -24.33 1.05 -10.90
CA ALA A 45 -24.06 2.37 -10.37
C ALA A 45 -22.59 2.50 -9.95
N GLU A 46 -22.03 3.70 -10.14
CA GLU A 46 -20.70 4.06 -9.69
C GLU A 46 -20.74 5.34 -8.86
N ILE A 47 -20.01 5.35 -7.75
CA ILE A 47 -19.70 6.58 -7.01
C ILE A 47 -18.20 6.71 -6.75
N ARG A 48 -17.74 7.95 -6.54
CA ARG A 48 -16.42 8.24 -6.00
C ARG A 48 -16.55 8.73 -4.56
N ARG A 49 -15.76 8.15 -3.66
CA ARG A 49 -15.72 8.54 -2.24
C ARG A 49 -14.33 8.34 -1.67
N ASP A 50 -13.98 9.11 -0.65
CA ASP A 50 -12.80 8.80 0.15
C ASP A 50 -13.06 7.52 0.94
N VAL A 51 -12.12 6.58 0.87
CA VAL A 51 -12.13 5.32 1.61
C VAL A 51 -10.97 5.30 2.59
N SER A 52 -11.17 4.61 3.70
CA SER A 52 -10.17 4.42 4.74
C SER A 52 -9.46 3.09 4.57
N LEU A 53 -8.15 3.07 4.85
CA LEU A 53 -7.32 1.87 4.83
C LEU A 53 -6.88 1.54 6.25
N LEU A 54 -7.39 0.43 6.79
CA LEU A 54 -7.13 0.02 8.17
C LEU A 54 -6.30 -1.26 8.22
N PRO A 55 -5.05 -1.21 8.72
CA PRO A 55 -4.25 -2.40 8.90
C PRO A 55 -4.86 -3.28 9.99
N GLU A 56 -5.15 -4.52 9.61
CA GLU A 56 -5.61 -5.59 10.50
C GLU A 56 -4.45 -6.56 10.80
N THR A 57 -4.68 -7.56 11.65
CA THR A 57 -3.70 -8.60 11.97
C THR A 57 -3.19 -9.32 10.70
N HIS A 58 -4.06 -9.52 9.71
CA HIS A 58 -3.78 -10.36 8.52
C HIS A 58 -4.01 -9.65 7.18
N GLY A 59 -4.24 -8.34 7.15
CA GLY A 59 -4.49 -7.64 5.89
C GLY A 59 -4.68 -6.14 6.11
N VAL A 60 -5.20 -5.47 5.08
CA VAL A 60 -5.63 -4.08 5.18
C VAL A 60 -7.08 -4.01 4.72
N SER A 61 -7.99 -3.68 5.62
CA SER A 61 -9.40 -3.50 5.27
C SER A 61 -9.61 -2.15 4.58
N VAL A 62 -10.43 -2.16 3.54
CA VAL A 62 -10.86 -0.95 2.82
C VAL A 62 -12.28 -0.64 3.24
N ARG A 63 -12.50 0.56 3.78
CA ARG A 63 -13.78 0.93 4.40
C ARG A 63 -14.31 2.28 3.89
N ALA A 64 -15.62 2.40 3.76
CA ALA A 64 -16.30 3.67 3.54
C ALA A 64 -17.44 3.81 4.54
N ASP A 65 -17.62 5.00 5.11
CA ASP A 65 -18.70 5.29 6.07
C ASP A 65 -18.76 4.28 7.25
N GLY A 66 -17.59 3.77 7.65
CA GLY A 66 -17.45 2.75 8.72
C GLY A 66 -17.74 1.30 8.29
N LEU A 67 -18.17 1.07 7.05
CA LEU A 67 -18.48 -0.24 6.49
C LEU A 67 -17.27 -0.79 5.69
N THR A 68 -16.91 -2.05 5.92
CA THR A 68 -15.88 -2.75 5.13
C THR A 68 -16.43 -3.05 3.74
N LEU A 69 -15.66 -2.70 2.71
CA LEU A 69 -15.98 -2.95 1.31
C LEU A 69 -15.14 -4.08 0.71
N GLY A 70 -14.01 -4.41 1.33
CA GLY A 70 -13.08 -5.45 0.89
C GLY A 70 -11.74 -5.31 1.61
N ILE A 71 -10.73 -5.98 1.07
CA ILE A 71 -9.35 -5.96 1.58
C ILE A 71 -8.36 -5.65 0.46
N LEU A 72 -7.25 -4.99 0.78
CA LEU A 72 -6.10 -5.00 -0.14
C LEU A 72 -5.60 -6.45 -0.28
N GLY A 73 -5.28 -6.87 -1.50
CA GLY A 73 -4.65 -8.17 -1.71
C GLY A 73 -3.33 -8.29 -0.95
N ASP A 74 -2.95 -9.49 -0.52
CA ASP A 74 -1.83 -9.73 0.41
C ASP A 74 -0.53 -9.03 0.03
N GLY A 75 -0.21 -8.97 -1.27
CA GLY A 75 0.99 -8.29 -1.77
C GLY A 75 0.97 -6.80 -1.46
N ASP A 76 -0.16 -6.14 -1.73
CA ASP A 76 -0.38 -4.75 -1.40
C ASP A 76 -0.51 -4.55 0.12
N ALA A 77 -1.24 -5.43 0.82
CA ALA A 77 -1.36 -5.35 2.28
C ALA A 77 0.01 -5.44 2.99
N LEU A 78 0.93 -6.27 2.49
CA LEU A 78 2.31 -6.34 2.97
C LEU A 78 3.09 -5.05 2.66
N ARG A 79 2.93 -4.52 1.45
CA ARG A 79 3.63 -3.33 0.96
C ARG A 79 3.20 -2.04 1.68
N TYR A 80 1.90 -1.88 1.87
CA TYR A 80 1.29 -0.68 2.48
C TYR A 80 1.13 -0.80 4.00
N GLY A 81 1.05 -2.01 4.54
CA GLY A 81 0.82 -2.26 5.97
C GLY A 81 1.73 -1.47 6.93
N PRO A 82 3.07 -1.46 6.75
CA PRO A 82 3.98 -0.72 7.63
C PRO A 82 3.67 0.78 7.70
N VAL A 83 3.53 1.44 6.55
CA VAL A 83 3.23 2.88 6.50
C VAL A 83 1.84 3.20 7.05
N LEU A 84 0.84 2.36 6.77
CA LEU A 84 -0.51 2.53 7.32
C LEU A 84 -0.54 2.37 8.85
N ARG A 85 0.20 1.40 9.40
CA ARG A 85 0.32 1.22 10.86
C ARG A 85 0.98 2.42 11.52
N ARG A 86 1.97 3.05 10.89
CA ARG A 86 2.61 4.28 11.40
C ARG A 86 1.59 5.42 11.51
N VAL A 87 0.72 5.58 10.51
CA VAL A 87 -0.35 6.60 10.52
C VAL A 87 -1.37 6.31 11.63
N VAL A 88 -1.84 5.06 11.74
CA VAL A 88 -2.80 4.64 12.77
C VAL A 88 -2.23 4.75 14.18
N ALA A 89 -0.98 4.35 14.38
CA ALA A 89 -0.28 4.51 15.67
C ALA A 89 -0.12 5.99 16.06
N GLY A 90 -0.13 6.91 15.09
CA GLY A 90 -0.17 8.35 15.33
C GLY A 90 -1.55 8.90 15.71
N GLY A 91 -2.60 8.06 15.76
CA GLY A 91 -3.98 8.48 16.04
C GLY A 91 -4.77 8.92 14.80
N TYR A 92 -4.29 8.59 13.60
CA TYR A 92 -4.90 9.03 12.34
C TYR A 92 -5.50 7.88 11.51
N LEU A 93 -6.54 8.19 10.75
CA LEU A 93 -7.22 7.29 9.83
C LEU A 93 -6.68 7.51 8.41
N PRO A 94 -5.90 6.58 7.82
CA PRO A 94 -5.40 6.72 6.46
C PRO A 94 -6.55 6.73 5.47
N THR A 95 -6.62 7.76 4.62
CA THR A 95 -7.68 7.92 3.62
C THR A 95 -7.12 8.14 2.22
N VAL A 96 -7.82 7.56 1.23
CA VAL A 96 -7.50 7.66 -0.20
C VAL A 96 -8.79 7.79 -1.03
N PRO A 97 -8.72 8.39 -2.23
CA PRO A 97 -9.84 8.33 -3.17
C PRO A 97 -10.15 6.87 -3.55
N GLY A 98 -11.43 6.51 -3.50
CA GLY A 98 -11.96 5.23 -3.96
C GLY A 98 -13.06 5.41 -5.01
N ARG A 99 -13.17 4.42 -5.88
CA ARG A 99 -14.23 4.25 -6.88
C ARG A 99 -14.95 2.96 -6.57
N ILE A 100 -16.26 3.06 -6.37
CA ILE A 100 -17.10 1.97 -5.88
C ILE A 100 -18.18 1.76 -6.94
N TRP A 101 -18.22 0.54 -7.50
CA TRP A 101 -19.21 0.14 -8.48
C TRP A 101 -19.94 -1.13 -8.01
N ALA A 102 -21.24 -1.19 -8.23
CA ALA A 102 -22.02 -2.43 -8.07
C ALA A 102 -23.24 -2.47 -9.00
N ALA A 103 -23.71 -3.68 -9.26
CA ALA A 103 -24.92 -3.95 -10.03
C ALA A 103 -25.61 -5.24 -9.54
N ASP A 104 -26.89 -5.41 -9.90
CA ASP A 104 -27.55 -6.70 -9.84
C ASP A 104 -27.09 -7.54 -11.04
N ALA A 105 -26.56 -8.73 -10.80
CA ALA A 105 -25.96 -9.56 -11.85
C ALA A 105 -26.97 -10.03 -12.89
N GLY A 106 -28.25 -10.21 -12.52
CA GLY A 106 -29.27 -10.61 -13.47
C GLY A 106 -29.69 -9.46 -14.36
N THR A 107 -29.89 -8.28 -13.78
CA THR A 107 -30.23 -7.06 -14.54
C THR A 107 -29.07 -6.61 -15.42
N TYR A 108 -27.84 -6.62 -14.89
CA TYR A 108 -26.65 -6.16 -15.62
C TYR A 108 -26.26 -7.07 -16.80
N ASN A 109 -26.47 -8.39 -16.67
CA ASN A 109 -26.10 -9.35 -17.72
C ASN A 109 -27.31 -9.84 -18.54
N ASP A 110 -28.49 -9.24 -18.38
CA ASP A 110 -29.76 -9.72 -18.94
C ASP A 110 -30.00 -11.23 -18.70
N ASP A 111 -29.66 -11.72 -17.49
CA ASP A 111 -29.74 -13.13 -17.07
C ASP A 111 -30.63 -13.28 -15.82
N PRO A 112 -31.95 -13.49 -15.98
CA PRO A 112 -32.89 -13.61 -14.86
C PRO A 112 -32.52 -14.70 -13.83
N ALA A 113 -31.74 -15.72 -14.22
CA ALA A 113 -31.29 -16.76 -13.29
C ALA A 113 -30.28 -16.24 -12.25
N ARG A 114 -29.72 -15.04 -12.47
CA ARG A 114 -28.78 -14.36 -11.56
C ARG A 114 -29.37 -13.16 -10.84
N SER A 115 -30.65 -12.87 -11.01
CA SER A 115 -31.33 -11.78 -10.31
C SER A 115 -31.25 -11.97 -8.79
N GLY A 116 -31.01 -10.88 -8.07
CA GLY A 116 -30.77 -10.88 -6.62
C GLY A 116 -29.32 -11.13 -6.22
N ARG A 117 -28.42 -11.48 -7.16
CA ARG A 117 -26.98 -11.61 -6.89
C ARG A 117 -26.26 -10.31 -7.20
N ILE A 118 -25.65 -9.68 -6.21
CA ILE A 118 -24.85 -8.48 -6.41
C ILE A 118 -23.46 -8.84 -6.96
N ILE A 119 -23.02 -8.10 -7.97
CA ILE A 119 -21.63 -8.02 -8.39
C ILE A 119 -21.10 -6.63 -8.07
N ALA A 120 -19.86 -6.55 -7.60
CA ALA A 120 -19.25 -5.31 -7.17
C ALA A 120 -17.78 -5.27 -7.54
N ARG A 121 -17.27 -4.05 -7.67
CA ARG A 121 -15.86 -3.77 -7.89
C ARG A 121 -15.48 -2.52 -7.12
N VAL A 122 -14.42 -2.61 -6.32
CA VAL A 122 -13.87 -1.45 -5.63
C VAL A 122 -12.44 -1.24 -6.10
N THR A 123 -12.12 -0.02 -6.51
CA THR A 123 -10.75 0.37 -6.85
C THR A 123 -10.34 1.62 -6.09
N VAL A 124 -9.09 1.69 -5.65
CA VAL A 124 -8.55 2.81 -4.87
C VAL A 124 -7.37 3.47 -5.58
N SER A 125 -7.14 4.74 -5.26
CA SER A 125 -5.96 5.46 -5.70
C SER A 125 -4.85 5.30 -4.67
N LEU A 126 -3.78 4.60 -5.03
CA LEU A 126 -2.61 4.42 -4.16
C LEU A 126 -1.33 4.85 -4.87
N GLY A 127 -0.65 5.83 -4.28
CA GLY A 127 0.73 6.16 -4.65
C GLY A 127 1.71 5.08 -4.16
N ALA A 128 2.98 5.18 -4.56
CA ALA A 128 4.01 4.31 -4.02
C ALA A 128 4.07 4.41 -2.47
N PRO A 129 4.22 3.31 -1.72
CA PRO A 129 4.18 3.31 -0.25
C PRO A 129 5.15 4.30 0.39
N ALA A 130 6.38 4.34 -0.11
CA ALA A 130 7.44 5.28 0.27
C ALA A 130 7.08 6.77 0.09
N ARG A 131 6.00 7.06 -0.65
CA ARG A 131 5.52 8.41 -0.97
C ARG A 131 4.18 8.76 -0.32
N LEU A 132 3.60 7.87 0.50
CA LEU A 132 2.30 8.09 1.13
C LEU A 132 2.36 9.02 2.34
N VAL A 133 3.51 9.09 3.02
CA VAL A 133 3.76 9.95 4.18
C VAL A 133 5.19 10.49 4.12
N PRO A 134 5.46 11.69 4.68
CA PRO A 134 6.83 12.19 4.76
C PRO A 134 7.68 11.30 5.69
N ARG A 135 8.96 11.16 5.34
CA ARG A 135 9.94 10.50 6.20
C ARG A 135 10.35 11.36 7.39
N ASN A 136 10.36 12.67 7.23
CA ASN A 136 10.68 13.62 8.29
C ASN A 136 9.42 14.17 8.98
N ASP A 137 9.65 14.87 10.08
CA ASP A 137 8.59 15.46 10.90
C ASP A 137 8.22 16.86 10.41
N PRO A 138 7.01 17.34 10.74
CA PRO A 138 6.62 18.72 10.44
C PRO A 138 7.46 19.75 11.19
N PRO A 139 7.59 20.99 10.65
CA PRO A 139 8.22 22.10 11.35
C PRO A 139 7.55 22.37 12.71
N ASP A 140 8.36 22.70 13.72
CA ASP A 140 7.86 23.07 15.05
C ASP A 140 7.39 24.53 15.16
N VAL A 141 7.52 25.29 14.08
CA VAL A 141 7.03 26.68 13.95
C VAL A 141 5.69 26.72 13.20
N PRO A 142 4.85 27.74 13.38
CA PRO A 142 3.66 27.93 12.56
C PRO A 142 4.01 27.91 11.07
N TYR A 143 3.29 27.09 10.30
CA TYR A 143 3.55 26.89 8.88
C TYR A 143 2.28 26.58 8.12
N THR A 144 2.32 26.74 6.80
CA THR A 144 1.27 26.25 5.90
C THR A 144 1.88 25.46 4.75
N LEU A 145 1.27 24.32 4.44
CA LEU A 145 1.65 23.44 3.34
C LEU A 145 1.02 23.93 2.04
N LEU A 146 1.86 24.24 1.05
CA LEU A 146 1.38 24.59 -0.28
C LEU A 146 0.67 23.40 -0.95
N PRO A 147 -0.41 23.65 -1.72
CA PRO A 147 -1.04 22.61 -2.53
C PRO A 147 -0.03 21.99 -3.50
N ALA A 148 -0.06 20.66 -3.58
CA ALA A 148 0.79 19.92 -4.52
C ALA A 148 0.42 20.27 -5.96
N GLY A 149 1.42 20.53 -6.78
CA GLY A 149 1.26 20.90 -8.18
C GLY A 149 2.41 20.38 -9.03
N ARG A 150 2.99 21.27 -9.85
CA ARG A 150 4.08 20.95 -10.75
C ARG A 150 5.33 20.54 -9.98
N THR A 151 6.12 19.65 -10.57
CA THR A 151 7.42 19.25 -10.02
C THR A 151 8.47 20.30 -10.32
N LEU A 152 9.17 20.80 -9.31
CA LEU A 152 10.30 21.71 -9.43
C LEU A 152 11.58 21.04 -8.94
N GLN A 153 12.66 21.19 -9.71
CA GLN A 153 13.97 20.65 -9.37
C GLN A 153 14.68 21.57 -8.38
N VAL A 154 15.20 21.00 -7.29
CA VAL A 154 16.17 21.67 -6.42
C VAL A 154 17.55 21.59 -7.09
N THR A 155 18.40 22.57 -6.83
CA THR A 155 19.76 22.65 -7.35
C THR A 155 20.73 22.91 -6.20
N GLY A 156 21.96 22.44 -6.31
CA GLY A 156 22.97 22.58 -5.25
C GLY A 156 22.93 21.45 -4.20
N GLU A 157 22.13 20.40 -4.41
CA GLU A 157 22.03 19.27 -3.47
C GLU A 157 23.37 18.54 -3.28
N GLU A 158 24.31 18.65 -4.22
CA GLU A 158 25.64 18.04 -4.15
C GLU A 158 26.48 18.50 -2.96
N GLN A 159 26.16 19.68 -2.42
CA GLN A 159 26.80 20.23 -1.22
C GLN A 159 26.16 19.71 0.08
N HIS A 160 25.09 18.91 -0.03
CA HIS A 160 24.23 18.51 1.07
C HIS A 160 23.95 17.00 1.13
N PHE A 161 24.75 16.16 0.47
CA PHE A 161 24.55 14.71 0.47
C PHE A 161 24.57 14.08 1.87
N ASP A 162 25.41 14.55 2.79
CA ASP A 162 25.43 14.05 4.17
C ASP A 162 24.12 14.33 4.92
N LEU A 163 23.44 15.44 4.59
CA LEU A 163 22.10 15.75 5.12
C LEU A 163 21.03 14.86 4.47
N LEU A 164 21.10 14.63 3.16
CA LEU A 164 20.05 13.93 2.41
C LEU A 164 20.13 12.41 2.53
N HIS A 165 21.31 11.85 2.78
CA HIS A 165 21.55 10.41 2.82
C HIS A 165 20.61 9.65 3.78
N PRO A 166 20.37 10.10 5.03
CA PRO A 166 19.43 9.43 5.95
C PRO A 166 18.00 9.32 5.40
N TYR A 167 17.58 10.25 4.55
CA TYR A 167 16.24 10.25 3.95
C TYR A 167 16.19 9.50 2.62
N ALA A 168 17.33 9.31 1.95
CA ALA A 168 17.43 8.62 0.66
C ALA A 168 17.79 7.13 0.81
N ASP A 169 18.15 6.67 2.00
CA ASP A 169 18.55 5.29 2.29
C ASP A 169 17.40 4.44 2.88
N PRO A 170 17.20 3.18 2.47
CA PRO A 170 17.82 2.50 1.32
C PRO A 170 17.43 3.17 -0.01
N PRO A 171 18.12 2.91 -1.13
CA PRO A 171 17.80 3.54 -2.42
C PRO A 171 16.32 3.42 -2.79
N GLY A 172 15.72 4.56 -3.15
CA GLY A 172 14.30 4.65 -3.47
C GLY A 172 13.88 6.09 -3.72
N LYS A 173 12.58 6.33 -3.85
CA LYS A 173 12.00 7.68 -3.94
C LYS A 173 11.00 7.89 -2.81
N TYR A 174 11.38 8.73 -1.86
CA TYR A 174 10.65 8.92 -0.60
C TYR A 174 10.02 10.29 -0.52
N ALA A 175 8.85 10.38 0.11
CA ALA A 175 8.25 11.69 0.40
C ALA A 175 8.99 12.41 1.52
N LEU A 176 9.15 13.72 1.35
CA LEU A 176 9.67 14.65 2.35
C LEU A 176 8.72 15.84 2.50
N LEU A 177 8.78 16.46 3.66
CA LEU A 177 8.24 17.78 3.91
C LEU A 177 9.41 18.76 3.99
N VAL A 178 9.45 19.76 3.12
CA VAL A 178 10.48 20.79 3.15
C VAL A 178 9.90 22.12 3.56
N THR A 179 10.78 23.06 3.91
CA THR A 179 10.43 24.46 4.08
C THR A 179 11.14 25.34 3.05
N LEU A 180 10.46 26.41 2.64
CA LEU A 180 10.93 27.38 1.65
C LEU A 180 11.25 28.69 2.35
N HIS A 181 12.41 29.26 2.02
CA HIS A 181 12.96 30.45 2.66
C HIS A 181 13.38 31.46 1.60
N ASP A 182 13.19 32.73 1.90
CA ASP A 182 13.73 33.82 1.10
C ASP A 182 15.25 33.90 1.30
N ALA A 183 16.01 33.77 0.21
CA ALA A 183 17.44 34.01 0.16
C ALA A 183 17.70 35.33 -0.56
N ASP A 184 17.86 36.38 0.26
CA ASP A 184 18.22 37.76 -0.14
C ASP A 184 17.32 38.39 -1.22
N GLY A 185 16.03 38.05 -1.23
CA GLY A 185 15.03 38.59 -2.16
C GLY A 185 15.19 38.10 -3.61
N ALA A 186 16.07 37.12 -3.85
CA ALA A 186 16.44 36.70 -5.20
C ALA A 186 16.17 35.21 -5.47
N LEU A 187 16.39 34.36 -4.47
CA LEU A 187 16.26 32.91 -4.59
C LEU A 187 15.38 32.36 -3.48
N VAL A 188 14.79 31.19 -3.75
CA VAL A 188 14.14 30.40 -2.71
C VAL A 188 15.10 29.30 -2.28
N GLU A 189 15.56 29.37 -1.03
CA GLU A 189 16.31 28.31 -0.37
C GLU A 189 15.35 27.21 0.11
N VAL A 190 15.71 25.95 -0.11
CA VAL A 190 14.97 24.78 0.33
C VAL A 190 15.68 24.19 1.53
N ARG A 191 14.92 23.91 2.60
CA ARG A 191 15.43 23.27 3.80
C ARG A 191 14.70 21.99 4.15
N VAL A 192 15.46 20.98 4.57
CA VAL A 192 14.98 19.74 5.19
C VAL A 192 15.34 19.82 6.67
N ASP A 193 14.36 19.68 7.56
CA ASP A 193 14.54 19.75 9.02
C ASP A 193 15.34 21.01 9.45
N ASP A 194 14.94 22.15 8.88
CA ASP A 194 15.54 23.49 9.04
C ASP A 194 17.03 23.63 8.64
N ARG A 195 17.56 22.63 7.93
CA ARG A 195 18.91 22.67 7.35
C ARG A 195 18.85 22.93 5.84
N PRO A 196 19.66 23.86 5.30
CA PRO A 196 19.78 24.08 3.85
C PRO A 196 20.09 22.80 3.09
N CYS A 197 19.32 22.54 2.03
CA CYS A 197 19.52 21.40 1.13
C CYS A 197 19.62 21.80 -0.36
N GLY A 198 19.68 23.09 -0.66
CA GLY A 198 19.81 23.63 -2.01
C GLY A 198 18.85 24.80 -2.27
N TYR A 199 18.74 25.17 -3.54
CA TYR A 199 17.97 26.32 -4.01
C TYR A 199 17.10 25.94 -5.20
N LEU A 200 16.02 26.69 -5.39
CA LEU A 200 15.28 26.64 -6.64
C LEU A 200 15.95 27.50 -7.71
N GLY A 201 15.95 27.01 -8.96
CA GLY A 201 16.44 27.79 -10.09
C GLY A 201 15.73 29.14 -10.22
N ARG A 202 16.40 30.16 -10.76
CA ARG A 202 15.92 31.57 -10.77
C ARG A 202 14.47 31.73 -11.24
N ARG A 203 14.07 31.03 -12.31
CA ARG A 203 12.70 31.08 -12.84
C ARG A 203 11.66 30.54 -11.84
N SER A 204 11.98 29.44 -11.16
CA SER A 204 11.11 28.84 -10.14
C SER A 204 11.05 29.72 -8.89
N SER A 205 12.21 30.26 -8.47
CA SER A 205 12.31 31.21 -7.36
C SER A 205 11.46 32.45 -7.60
N ALA A 206 11.56 33.09 -8.78
CA ALA A 206 10.77 34.28 -9.11
C ALA A 206 9.25 34.05 -9.03
N ARG A 207 8.78 32.81 -9.25
CA ARG A 207 7.36 32.44 -9.16
C ARG A 207 6.90 32.13 -7.74
N LEU A 208 7.79 31.68 -6.86
CA LEU A 208 7.45 31.25 -5.51
C LEU A 208 7.77 32.30 -4.45
N LEU A 209 8.74 33.18 -4.70
CA LEU A 209 9.15 34.20 -3.75
C LEU A 209 7.99 35.08 -3.27
N PRO A 210 7.06 35.55 -4.13
CA PRO A 210 5.90 36.31 -3.66
C PRO A 210 5.06 35.54 -2.63
N ILE A 211 4.89 34.23 -2.81
CA ILE A 211 4.17 33.37 -1.86
C ILE A 211 4.95 33.24 -0.55
N VAL A 212 6.26 33.00 -0.63
CA VAL A 212 7.14 32.85 0.54
C VAL A 212 7.15 34.13 1.38
N THR A 213 7.30 35.30 0.74
CA THR A 213 7.27 36.60 1.40
C THR A 213 5.91 36.89 2.02
N HIS A 214 4.81 36.62 1.29
CA HIS A 214 3.44 36.82 1.77
C HIS A 214 3.15 35.99 3.03
N LEU A 215 3.44 34.69 2.99
CA LEU A 215 3.22 33.79 4.12
C LEU A 215 4.13 34.13 5.31
N SER A 216 5.38 34.53 5.05
CA SER A 216 6.29 35.02 6.09
C SER A 216 5.73 36.27 6.78
N ALA A 217 5.15 37.22 6.03
CA ALA A 217 4.49 38.40 6.59
C ALA A 217 3.26 38.05 7.45
N ARG A 218 2.62 36.90 7.19
CA ARG A 218 1.56 36.32 8.03
C ARG A 218 2.09 35.54 9.25
N GLY A 219 3.41 35.50 9.46
CA GLY A 219 4.04 34.72 10.53
C GLY A 219 4.02 33.21 10.28
N LEU A 220 3.87 32.78 9.02
CA LEU A 220 3.81 31.38 8.63
C LEU A 220 5.03 30.98 7.81
N ARG A 221 5.68 29.89 8.20
CA ARG A 221 6.66 29.22 7.35
C ARG A 221 5.97 28.60 6.14
N THR A 222 6.55 28.78 4.96
CA THR A 222 6.07 28.12 3.75
C THR A 222 6.62 26.69 3.72
N ALA A 223 5.74 25.69 3.72
CA ALA A 223 6.12 24.29 3.58
C ALA A 223 5.65 23.71 2.24
N ALA A 224 6.37 22.73 1.72
CA ALA A 224 6.03 22.06 0.47
C ALA A 224 6.23 20.56 0.55
N ARG A 225 5.42 19.81 -0.19
CA ARG A 225 5.68 18.38 -0.42
C ARG A 225 6.90 18.26 -1.32
N ALA A 226 7.79 17.36 -0.97
CA ALA A 226 8.96 17.03 -1.76
C ALA A 226 9.11 15.52 -1.92
N ALA A 227 10.01 15.12 -2.81
CA ALA A 227 10.53 13.77 -2.86
C ALA A 227 12.06 13.82 -2.91
N VAL A 228 12.68 12.92 -2.15
CA VAL A 228 14.11 12.64 -2.21
C VAL A 228 14.33 11.29 -2.86
N SER A 229 15.35 11.21 -3.71
CA SER A 229 15.81 9.95 -4.28
C SER A 229 17.32 9.92 -4.40
N GLY A 230 17.89 8.73 -4.46
CA GLY A 230 19.30 8.54 -4.78
C GLY A 230 20.05 7.64 -3.81
N SER A 231 21.33 7.92 -3.64
CA SER A 231 22.30 7.18 -2.83
C SER A 231 23.16 8.16 -2.03
N ARG A 232 24.07 7.62 -1.20
CA ARG A 232 25.03 8.42 -0.43
C ARG A 232 25.89 9.37 -1.29
N LEU A 233 26.15 9.02 -2.55
CA LEU A 233 27.03 9.78 -3.44
C LEU A 233 26.27 10.63 -4.48
N ALA A 234 24.95 10.49 -4.55
CA ALA A 234 24.11 11.21 -5.49
C ALA A 234 22.68 11.24 -4.95
N ALA A 235 22.25 12.37 -4.41
CA ALA A 235 20.87 12.59 -3.96
C ALA A 235 20.22 13.71 -4.76
N GLU A 236 18.93 13.56 -5.06
CA GLU A 236 18.12 14.52 -5.80
C GLU A 236 16.91 14.88 -4.97
N VAL A 237 16.58 16.17 -4.90
CA VAL A 237 15.35 16.65 -4.25
C VAL A 237 14.45 17.34 -5.27
N THR A 238 13.19 16.95 -5.26
CA THR A 238 12.15 17.55 -6.11
C THR A 238 11.02 18.07 -5.25
N LEU A 239 10.53 19.27 -5.53
CA LEU A 239 9.34 19.85 -4.89
C LEU A 239 8.10 19.60 -5.72
N SER A 240 6.93 19.47 -5.09
CA SER A 240 5.63 19.52 -5.76
C SER A 240 4.81 20.66 -5.16
N VAL A 241 4.61 21.70 -5.97
CA VAL A 241 3.96 22.95 -5.54
C VAL A 241 3.12 23.55 -6.66
N THR A 242 2.03 24.20 -6.28
CA THR A 242 1.24 25.03 -7.17
C THR A 242 1.83 26.45 -7.16
N PRO A 243 2.27 26.98 -8.32
CA PRO A 243 2.90 28.30 -8.39
C PRO A 243 1.90 29.44 -8.15
N ALA A 244 2.41 30.66 -7.89
CA ALA A 244 1.60 31.81 -7.49
C ALA A 244 0.48 32.20 -8.46
N ASP A 245 0.66 31.95 -9.77
CA ASP A 245 -0.32 32.23 -10.81
C ASP A 245 -1.49 31.23 -10.86
N GLU A 246 -1.36 30.10 -10.17
CA GLU A 246 -2.34 29.00 -10.17
C GLU A 246 -2.86 28.66 -8.75
N ILE A 247 -2.29 29.29 -7.72
CA ILE A 247 -2.62 28.99 -6.33
C ILE A 247 -3.91 29.70 -5.89
N ASP A 248 -4.80 28.95 -5.24
CA ASP A 248 -6.07 29.46 -4.72
C ASP A 248 -5.82 30.48 -3.58
N GLU A 249 -6.59 31.56 -3.55
CA GLU A 249 -6.62 32.56 -2.48
C GLU A 249 -6.79 31.91 -1.11
N ARG A 250 -7.60 30.84 -1.02
CA ARG A 250 -7.75 30.08 0.23
C ARG A 250 -6.45 29.46 0.73
N ALA A 251 -5.53 29.08 -0.15
CA ALA A 251 -4.22 28.57 0.25
C ALA A 251 -3.25 29.68 0.69
N LEU A 252 -3.42 30.90 0.17
CA LEU A 252 -2.59 32.06 0.50
C LEU A 252 -3.05 32.79 1.76
N ASP A 253 -4.36 32.93 1.96
CA ASP A 253 -4.96 33.77 3.00
C ASP A 253 -5.84 33.00 3.99
N GLY A 254 -6.16 31.74 3.70
CA GLY A 254 -6.94 30.88 4.58
C GLY A 254 -6.19 30.39 5.83
N PRO A 255 -6.86 29.56 6.65
CA PRO A 255 -6.26 28.91 7.80
C PRO A 255 -5.02 28.08 7.41
N PRO A 256 -3.99 28.00 8.26
CA PRO A 256 -2.80 27.21 7.98
C PRO A 256 -3.14 25.74 7.71
N VAL A 257 -2.59 25.19 6.63
CA VAL A 257 -2.70 23.76 6.32
C VAL A 257 -1.48 23.04 6.88
N THR A 258 -1.67 22.25 7.93
CA THR A 258 -0.57 21.52 8.58
C THR A 258 -0.67 20.02 8.29
N VAL A 259 0.45 19.34 8.54
CA VAL A 259 0.59 17.89 8.45
C VAL A 259 0.89 17.43 9.87
N PRO A 260 0.12 16.48 10.41
CA PRO A 260 0.38 16.01 11.76
C PRO A 260 1.73 15.28 11.84
N ARG A 261 2.37 15.39 13.00
CA ARG A 261 3.49 14.52 13.36
C ARG A 261 2.98 13.09 13.51
N LEU A 262 3.57 12.16 12.78
CA LEU A 262 3.19 10.74 12.82
C LEU A 262 3.97 10.01 13.92
N ALA A 263 3.50 8.83 14.30
CA ALA A 263 4.23 8.03 15.29
C ALA A 263 5.68 7.76 14.82
N PRO A 264 6.66 7.81 15.75
CA PRO A 264 7.99 7.34 15.46
C PRO A 264 7.91 5.84 15.20
N GLY A 265 8.48 5.41 14.09
CA GLY A 265 8.54 3.99 13.78
C GLY A 265 9.57 3.79 12.69
N PRO A 266 10.33 2.67 12.73
CA PRO A 266 11.14 2.31 11.60
C PRO A 266 10.19 2.19 10.41
N VAL A 267 10.36 3.08 9.42
CA VAL A 267 9.87 2.77 8.09
C VAL A 267 10.77 1.63 7.64
N ALA A 268 10.38 0.39 7.97
CA ALA A 268 10.85 -0.75 7.22
C ALA A 268 10.21 -0.59 5.84
N ASP A 269 10.73 0.36 5.08
CA ASP A 269 10.41 0.58 3.68
C ASP A 269 10.82 -0.72 2.99
N PRO A 270 9.88 -1.53 2.47
CA PRO A 270 10.30 -2.54 1.53
C PRO A 270 10.91 -1.77 0.34
N PRO A 271 12.19 -1.95 0.02
CA PRO A 271 12.74 -1.37 -1.19
C PRO A 271 11.95 -1.90 -2.39
N ASP A 272 11.67 -1.05 -3.37
CA ASP A 272 11.46 -1.52 -4.74
C ASP A 272 12.83 -2.08 -5.22
N PRO A 273 12.90 -3.25 -5.89
CA PRO A 273 11.84 -3.87 -6.68
C PRO A 273 11.08 -5.01 -5.97
N VAL A 274 9.81 -5.14 -6.33
CA VAL A 274 8.93 -6.30 -6.08
C VAL A 274 9.64 -7.61 -6.44
N LEU A 275 9.89 -8.47 -5.44
CA LEU A 275 10.04 -9.89 -5.73
C LEU A 275 8.65 -10.40 -6.12
N PRO A 276 8.49 -11.03 -7.31
CA PRO A 276 7.19 -11.45 -7.80
C PRO A 276 6.50 -12.35 -6.77
N MET A 277 5.26 -12.02 -6.44
CA MET A 277 4.43 -12.81 -5.54
C MET A 277 3.63 -13.81 -6.36
N HIS A 278 3.90 -15.10 -6.15
CA HIS A 278 3.20 -16.18 -6.85
C HIS A 278 2.14 -16.78 -5.94
N ARG A 279 0.88 -16.71 -6.35
CA ARG A 279 -0.26 -17.32 -5.66
C ARG A 279 -0.70 -18.62 -6.34
N TYR A 280 -0.99 -19.62 -5.52
CA TYR A 280 -1.47 -20.94 -5.93
C TYR A 280 -2.74 -21.24 -5.15
N HIS A 281 -3.88 -21.06 -5.82
CA HIS A 281 -5.20 -21.29 -5.22
C HIS A 281 -5.54 -22.77 -5.29
N GLY A 282 -5.72 -23.38 -4.12
CA GLY A 282 -6.29 -24.70 -3.98
C GLY A 282 -7.73 -24.64 -3.48
N TRP A 283 -8.37 -25.80 -3.40
CA TRP A 283 -9.72 -25.98 -2.90
C TRP A 283 -9.83 -25.88 -1.37
N GLY A 284 -8.77 -26.26 -0.66
CA GLY A 284 -8.70 -26.20 0.81
C GLY A 284 -7.81 -25.10 1.36
N GLY A 285 -7.34 -24.19 0.51
CA GLY A 285 -6.46 -23.09 0.90
C GLY A 285 -5.60 -22.59 -0.25
N GLN A 286 -4.72 -21.64 0.03
CA GLN A 286 -3.80 -21.07 -0.95
C GLN A 286 -2.36 -21.11 -0.44
N ILE A 287 -1.42 -21.29 -1.37
CA ILE A 287 0.01 -21.11 -1.11
C ILE A 287 0.44 -19.81 -1.78
N VAL A 288 1.10 -18.95 -1.02
CA VAL A 288 1.68 -17.70 -1.52
C VAL A 288 3.19 -17.80 -1.38
N VAL A 289 3.94 -17.45 -2.42
CA VAL A 289 5.40 -17.42 -2.43
C VAL A 289 5.86 -16.01 -2.77
N GLN A 290 6.74 -15.43 -1.96
CA GLN A 290 7.34 -14.13 -2.21
C GLN A 290 8.73 -14.03 -1.58
N GLY A 291 9.73 -13.75 -2.42
CA GLY A 291 11.12 -13.64 -1.97
C GLY A 291 11.60 -14.89 -1.24
N ASP A 292 12.06 -14.74 0.00
CA ASP A 292 12.56 -15.84 0.84
C ASP A 292 11.48 -16.52 1.69
N ARG A 293 10.19 -16.25 1.44
CA ARG A 293 9.07 -16.70 2.27
C ARG A 293 7.95 -17.34 1.45
N LEU A 294 7.27 -18.25 2.12
CA LEU A 294 5.99 -18.79 1.67
C LEU A 294 4.98 -18.79 2.82
N TRP A 295 3.70 -18.73 2.44
CA TRP A 295 2.57 -18.78 3.37
C TRP A 295 1.59 -19.87 2.93
N ILE A 296 1.02 -20.56 3.91
CA ILE A 296 -0.13 -21.44 3.72
C ILE A 296 -1.32 -20.77 4.38
N LEU A 297 -2.33 -20.40 3.59
CA LEU A 297 -3.58 -19.85 4.08
C LEU A 297 -4.66 -20.91 3.92
N ARG A 298 -5.34 -21.26 5.01
CA ARG A 298 -6.39 -22.27 5.00
C ARG A 298 -7.75 -21.59 4.86
N GLU A 299 -8.18 -21.51 3.62
CA GLU A 299 -9.41 -20.82 3.21
C GLU A 299 -10.25 -21.75 2.33
N GLY A 300 -11.57 -21.57 2.32
CA GLY A 300 -12.48 -22.33 1.46
C GLY A 300 -13.22 -23.49 2.12
N PRO A 301 -14.07 -24.22 1.36
CA PRO A 301 -15.05 -25.17 1.89
C PRO A 301 -14.44 -26.36 2.63
N VAL A 302 -13.31 -26.89 2.13
CA VAL A 302 -12.60 -28.03 2.74
C VAL A 302 -11.97 -27.63 4.07
N ALA A 303 -11.37 -26.44 4.15
CA ALA A 303 -10.80 -25.94 5.40
C ALA A 303 -11.87 -25.79 6.49
N ARG A 304 -13.08 -25.34 6.13
CA ARG A 304 -14.21 -25.21 7.07
C ARG A 304 -14.79 -26.55 7.52
N ALA A 305 -14.75 -27.57 6.66
CA ALA A 305 -15.24 -28.91 6.97
C ALA A 305 -14.33 -29.71 7.94
N LEU A 306 -13.08 -29.27 8.14
CA LEU A 306 -12.06 -29.98 8.91
C LEU A 306 -11.94 -29.54 10.38
N GLY A 307 -12.86 -28.71 10.88
CA GLY A 307 -12.86 -28.21 12.26
C GLY A 307 -12.25 -26.82 12.42
N PRO A 308 -11.94 -26.38 13.66
CA PRO A 308 -11.38 -25.04 13.92
C PRO A 308 -9.94 -24.96 13.39
N VAL A 309 -9.79 -24.56 12.14
CA VAL A 309 -8.48 -24.30 11.54
C VAL A 309 -8.00 -22.92 12.02
N PRO A 310 -6.71 -22.76 12.39
CA PRO A 310 -6.17 -21.45 12.70
C PRO A 310 -6.38 -20.50 11.52
N LEU A 311 -7.08 -19.38 11.75
CA LEU A 311 -7.28 -18.31 10.77
C LEU A 311 -5.96 -17.57 10.43
N THR A 312 -4.91 -17.84 11.21
CA THR A 312 -3.58 -17.27 11.04
C THR A 312 -2.83 -18.01 9.93
N PRO A 313 -2.38 -17.33 8.85
CA PRO A 313 -1.53 -17.94 7.83
C PRO A 313 -0.27 -18.57 8.45
N LYS A 314 0.02 -19.84 8.12
CA LYS A 314 1.29 -20.44 8.52
C LYS A 314 2.40 -19.85 7.67
N ARG A 315 3.39 -19.22 8.32
CA ARG A 315 4.53 -18.56 7.68
C ARG A 315 5.73 -19.50 7.71
N ILE A 316 6.34 -19.74 6.56
CA ILE A 316 7.49 -20.62 6.41
C ILE A 316 8.57 -19.84 5.64
N ARG A 317 9.82 -19.83 6.12
CA ARG A 317 10.93 -19.31 5.30
C ARG A 317 11.36 -20.40 4.33
N LEU A 318 11.75 -20.03 3.11
CA LEU A 318 12.19 -20.99 2.10
C LEU A 318 13.38 -21.82 2.58
N ARG A 319 14.30 -21.22 3.36
CA ARG A 319 15.43 -21.94 3.98
C ARG A 319 15.01 -23.01 5.01
N ASP A 320 13.79 -22.91 5.52
CA ASP A 320 13.25 -23.86 6.50
C ASP A 320 12.49 -25.02 5.80
N VAL A 321 12.31 -24.95 4.47
CA VAL A 321 11.71 -26.03 3.68
C VAL A 321 12.73 -27.16 3.54
N ARG A 322 12.37 -28.34 4.05
CA ARG A 322 13.22 -29.54 4.09
C ARG A 322 12.82 -30.57 3.05
N ASP A 323 11.52 -30.67 2.75
CA ASP A 323 10.97 -31.58 1.75
C ASP A 323 9.56 -31.14 1.30
N VAL A 324 9.05 -31.76 0.24
CA VAL A 324 7.74 -31.49 -0.35
C VAL A 324 7.09 -32.80 -0.79
N GLN A 325 5.94 -33.10 -0.19
CA GLN A 325 5.15 -34.28 -0.53
C GLN A 325 4.01 -33.88 -1.45
N PHE A 326 3.97 -34.48 -2.64
CA PHE A 326 3.00 -34.14 -3.68
C PHE A 326 2.22 -35.37 -4.12
N ARG A 327 0.89 -35.26 -4.10
CA ARG A 327 -0.03 -36.21 -4.69
C ARG A 327 -0.80 -35.53 -5.83
N PRO A 328 -0.65 -35.98 -7.09
CA PRO A 328 -1.33 -35.35 -8.21
C PRO A 328 -2.85 -35.50 -8.11
N ALA A 329 -3.58 -34.49 -8.58
CA ALA A 329 -5.02 -34.59 -8.79
C ALA A 329 -5.32 -35.44 -10.05
N LEU A 330 -6.36 -36.27 -9.99
CA LEU A 330 -6.92 -36.99 -11.15
C LEU A 330 -8.34 -36.46 -11.44
N PRO A 331 -8.95 -36.75 -12.60
CA PRO A 331 -10.29 -36.24 -12.92
C PRO A 331 -11.36 -36.56 -11.87
N GLN A 332 -11.17 -37.60 -11.06
CA GLN A 332 -12.11 -38.04 -10.02
C GLN A 332 -11.56 -37.90 -8.59
N THR A 333 -10.33 -37.38 -8.40
CA THR A 333 -9.72 -37.28 -7.07
C THR A 333 -8.90 -36.00 -6.90
N ASP A 334 -9.02 -35.39 -5.72
CA ASP A 334 -8.27 -34.18 -5.40
C ASP A 334 -6.77 -34.45 -5.21
N GLY A 335 -5.98 -33.50 -5.69
CA GLY A 335 -4.54 -33.46 -5.46
C GLY A 335 -4.21 -32.81 -4.13
N MET A 336 -3.01 -33.09 -3.62
CA MET A 336 -2.53 -32.57 -2.34
C MET A 336 -1.06 -32.20 -2.45
N LEU A 337 -0.69 -31.05 -1.90
CA LEU A 337 0.68 -30.59 -1.77
C LEU A 337 0.95 -30.25 -0.31
N ARG A 338 1.91 -30.94 0.30
CA ARG A 338 2.34 -30.71 1.68
C ARG A 338 3.77 -30.19 1.73
N ILE A 339 3.98 -29.14 2.52
CA ILE A 339 5.30 -28.53 2.73
C ILE A 339 5.89 -29.04 4.04
N VAL A 340 7.09 -29.63 4.00
CA VAL A 340 7.72 -30.23 5.17
C VAL A 340 8.84 -29.31 5.68
N THR A 341 8.72 -28.83 6.93
CA THR A 341 9.73 -27.95 7.56
C THR A 341 10.52 -28.61 8.70
N GLY A 342 10.21 -29.86 9.04
CA GLY A 342 10.85 -30.64 10.11
C GLY A 342 10.88 -32.13 9.78
N ASN A 343 11.08 -33.00 10.76
CA ASN A 343 11.04 -34.45 10.54
C ASN A 343 9.59 -34.91 10.41
N GLY A 344 9.10 -35.00 9.17
CA GLY A 344 7.72 -35.37 8.87
C GLY A 344 7.63 -36.45 7.81
N ASP A 345 7.71 -37.71 8.23
CA ASP A 345 7.40 -38.84 7.35
C ASP A 345 5.88 -39.06 7.27
N GLY A 346 5.38 -39.36 6.07
CA GLY A 346 3.96 -39.66 5.85
C GLY A 346 3.44 -39.17 4.50
N ALA A 347 2.25 -39.61 4.11
CA ALA A 347 1.57 -39.10 2.93
C ALA A 347 0.84 -37.78 3.24
N PRO A 348 0.66 -36.87 2.26
CA PRO A 348 -0.09 -35.65 2.48
C PRO A 348 -1.55 -35.98 2.85
N SER A 349 -2.06 -35.31 3.89
CA SER A 349 -3.42 -35.49 4.40
C SER A 349 -4.19 -34.18 4.33
N PRO A 350 -5.48 -34.18 3.96
CA PRO A 350 -6.27 -32.95 3.91
C PRO A 350 -6.41 -32.26 5.27
N THR A 351 -6.30 -33.02 6.37
CA THR A 351 -6.34 -32.53 7.76
C THR A 351 -5.02 -31.92 8.23
N ASP A 352 -3.91 -32.14 7.50
CA ASP A 352 -2.60 -31.63 7.90
C ASP A 352 -2.52 -30.11 7.59
N PRO A 353 -2.10 -29.29 8.57
CA PRO A 353 -2.05 -27.83 8.43
C PRO A 353 -1.08 -27.35 7.33
N ASP A 354 -0.13 -28.20 6.94
CA ASP A 354 0.89 -27.91 5.94
C ASP A 354 0.51 -28.40 4.54
N THR A 355 -0.69 -28.97 4.41
CA THR A 355 -1.21 -29.49 3.15
C THR A 355 -2.20 -28.53 2.52
N VAL A 356 -2.12 -28.34 1.21
CA VAL A 356 -3.15 -27.67 0.40
C VAL A 356 -3.73 -28.67 -0.59
N VAL A 357 -5.06 -28.78 -0.56
CA VAL A 357 -5.85 -29.61 -1.49
C VAL A 357 -6.18 -28.79 -2.73
N PHE A 358 -6.07 -29.36 -3.92
CA PHE A 358 -6.33 -28.69 -5.19
C PHE A 358 -7.02 -29.60 -6.20
N HIS A 359 -7.73 -29.01 -7.16
CA HIS A 359 -8.51 -29.75 -8.16
C HIS A 359 -7.69 -30.14 -9.39
N HIS A 360 -8.22 -31.07 -10.19
CA HIS A 360 -7.58 -31.54 -11.42
C HIS A 360 -7.14 -30.41 -12.39
N PRO A 361 -7.93 -29.34 -12.62
CA PRO A 361 -7.50 -28.23 -13.48
C PRO A 361 -6.23 -27.52 -13.01
N ASP A 362 -5.97 -27.50 -11.69
CA ASP A 362 -4.80 -26.85 -11.10
C ASP A 362 -3.56 -27.76 -11.03
N ARG A 363 -3.68 -29.02 -11.46
CA ARG A 363 -2.63 -30.06 -11.33
C ARG A 363 -1.28 -29.59 -11.86
N GLN A 364 -1.24 -29.03 -13.08
CA GLN A 364 0.02 -28.60 -13.68
C GLN A 364 0.67 -27.47 -12.88
N ARG A 365 -0.13 -26.55 -12.35
CA ARG A 365 0.34 -25.39 -11.58
C ARG A 365 0.92 -25.82 -10.24
N PHE A 366 0.26 -26.75 -9.53
CA PHE A 366 0.76 -27.30 -8.27
C PHE A 366 1.93 -28.28 -8.44
N GLN A 367 2.00 -29.00 -9.56
CA GLN A 367 3.17 -29.81 -9.90
C GLN A 367 4.41 -28.92 -10.08
N ALA A 368 4.30 -27.83 -10.84
CA ALA A 368 5.41 -26.89 -11.03
C ALA A 368 5.86 -26.25 -9.72
N LEU A 369 4.93 -25.91 -8.82
CA LEU A 369 5.24 -25.44 -7.47
C LEU A 369 5.98 -26.52 -6.66
N ALA A 370 5.50 -27.76 -6.69
CA ALA A 370 6.12 -28.87 -5.97
C ALA A 370 7.55 -29.10 -6.43
N ASP A 371 7.79 -29.12 -7.74
CA ASP A 371 9.11 -29.33 -8.33
C ASP A 371 10.08 -28.22 -7.95
N TRP A 372 9.62 -26.96 -7.98
CA TRP A 372 10.41 -25.81 -7.53
C TRP A 372 10.75 -25.89 -6.04
N LEU A 373 9.77 -26.19 -5.18
CA LEU A 373 10.02 -26.31 -3.74
C LEU A 373 10.95 -27.50 -3.40
N ARG A 374 10.92 -28.60 -4.17
CA ARG A 374 11.90 -29.69 -4.03
C ARG A 374 13.31 -29.23 -4.40
N HIS A 375 13.45 -28.40 -5.42
CA HIS A 375 14.74 -27.80 -5.74
C HIS A 375 15.24 -26.90 -4.59
N VAL A 376 14.36 -26.08 -4.01
CA VAL A 376 14.68 -25.26 -2.82
C VAL A 376 15.15 -26.14 -1.65
N ALA A 377 14.43 -27.23 -1.36
CA ALA A 377 14.81 -28.18 -0.32
C ALA A 377 16.19 -28.82 -0.57
N ALA A 378 16.48 -29.21 -1.81
CA ALA A 378 17.78 -29.77 -2.19
C ALA A 378 18.92 -28.75 -2.02
N VAL A 379 18.69 -27.47 -2.38
CA VAL A 379 19.66 -26.39 -2.14
C VAL A 379 19.91 -26.17 -0.65
N ASN A 380 18.86 -26.23 0.17
CA ASN A 380 18.97 -26.08 1.62
C ASN A 380 19.72 -27.23 2.31
N ALA A 381 19.69 -28.44 1.72
CA ALA A 381 20.40 -29.61 2.26
C ALA A 381 21.94 -29.50 2.09
N GLY A 382 22.41 -28.65 1.18
CA GLY A 382 23.83 -28.54 0.84
C GLY A 382 24.33 -29.71 -0.03
N PRO A 383 25.58 -29.65 -0.53
CA PRO A 383 26.17 -30.78 -1.24
C PRO A 383 26.32 -31.99 -0.30
N PRO A 384 26.16 -33.23 -0.80
CA PRO A 384 26.44 -34.41 -0.01
C PRO A 384 27.91 -34.37 0.46
N PRO A 385 28.20 -34.84 1.68
CA PRO A 385 29.55 -34.87 2.24
C PRO A 385 30.51 -35.74 1.43
#